data_AF-A0A4U9IRB1-F1
#
_entry.id   AF-A0A4U9IRB1-F1
#
_cell.length_a   1.000
_cell.length_b   1.000
_cell.length_c   1.000
_cell.angle_alpha   90.00
_cell.angle_beta   90.00
_cell.angle_gamma   90.00
#
_symmetry.space_group_name_H-M   'P 1'
#
loop_
_entity.id
_entity.type
_entity.pdbx_description
1 polymer ?
#
loop_
_entity_poly.entity_id
_entity_poly.type
_entity_poly.pdbx_seq_one_letter_code
_entity_poly.pdbx_strand_id
1 'polypeptide(L)'
;MKLTQRLSLKLRLTLLFLALSLTAWFAASLVAWQQTRDTLDKLFDTQQMLFAKRLLTMDLDEIRAPERMRKVPKKAKHGRLDDDALAFAIYTPDGRMVLNDGENGRDIPYHYRRDGFDNGQLNDDNDEWRFLWLTAPDGKYRVVVGQEHEYRQEMALDVVRSQFTPWLVALPIMLLVLIVLLSRELRPLKKLSQTLRARTPDATDRLATQGVPIEVRPVVDALNQLFARTQAMMARERRFTSDAAHELRSPLTALKVQTEVAQLSLDDPQAQAKALTQLHAGIDRASRLVEQLLTLSRLDSLESLDDVEPLNMADLLQSVVMDSYHPAQQAGIEIRLNILDPQVTRTGQQLLLSLLVRNLLDNAVRYSPRG
;
A
#
# COMPACT_ATOMS: atom_id res chain seq x y z
N MET A 1 -6.43 -13.20 8.86
CA MET A 1 -6.31 -11.98 8.02
C MET A 1 -7.43 -10.93 8.19
N LYS A 2 -8.57 -11.20 8.88
CA LYS A 2 -9.65 -10.21 9.07
C LYS A 2 -9.44 -9.20 10.22
N LEU A 3 -8.61 -9.50 11.23
CA LEU A 3 -8.36 -8.58 12.36
C LEU A 3 -7.53 -7.34 11.98
N THR A 4 -6.71 -7.39 10.93
CA THR A 4 -5.78 -6.30 10.59
C THR A 4 -6.41 -5.17 9.78
N GLN A 5 -7.66 -5.31 9.31
CA GLN A 5 -8.33 -4.29 8.49
C GLN A 5 -8.84 -3.09 9.31
N ARG A 6 -9.05 -3.26 10.63
CA ARG A 6 -9.46 -2.17 11.54
C ARG A 6 -8.28 -1.37 12.10
N LEU A 7 -7.05 -1.83 11.87
CA LEU A 7 -5.85 -1.18 12.37
C LEU A 7 -5.40 -0.10 11.39
N SER A 8 -4.88 1.02 11.93
CA SER A 8 -4.21 2.06 11.14
C SER A 8 -3.15 1.43 10.21
N LEU A 9 -3.05 1.91 8.97
CA LEU A 9 -2.02 1.46 8.02
C LEU A 9 -0.61 1.52 8.64
N LYS A 10 -0.35 2.56 9.45
CA LYS A 10 0.90 2.70 10.21
C LYS A 10 1.12 1.53 11.16
N LEU A 11 0.12 1.18 11.97
CA LEU A 11 0.23 0.09 12.93
C LEU A 11 0.39 -1.26 12.24
N ARG A 12 -0.33 -1.47 11.13
CA ARG A 12 -0.22 -2.70 10.33
C ARG A 12 1.18 -2.87 9.73
N LEU A 13 1.74 -1.80 9.15
CA LEU A 13 3.10 -1.81 8.60
C LEU A 13 4.15 -2.04 9.69
N THR A 14 4.03 -1.39 10.85
CA THR A 14 4.96 -1.61 11.96
C THR A 14 4.89 -3.03 12.51
N LEU A 15 3.68 -3.59 12.65
CA LEU A 15 3.51 -4.98 13.12
C LEU A 15 4.03 -6.00 12.10
N LEU A 16 3.79 -5.78 10.80
CA LEU A 16 4.34 -6.63 9.74
C LEU A 16 5.87 -6.59 9.72
N PHE A 17 6.46 -5.39 9.82
CA PHE A 17 7.90 -5.26 9.86
C PHE A 17 8.50 -5.88 11.12
N LEU A 18 7.87 -5.69 12.28
CA LEU A 18 8.29 -6.32 13.53
C LEU A 18 8.23 -7.85 13.42
N ALA A 19 7.12 -8.39 12.91
CA ALA A 19 6.97 -9.83 12.70
C ALA A 19 8.02 -10.37 11.71
N LEU A 20 8.23 -9.69 10.57
CA LEU A 20 9.24 -10.07 9.59
C LEU A 20 10.65 -10.04 10.19
N SER A 21 10.99 -8.99 10.93
CA SER A 21 12.28 -8.84 11.60
C SER A 21 12.51 -9.92 12.64
N LEU A 22 11.51 -10.22 13.48
CA LEU A 22 11.59 -11.28 14.47
C LEU A 22 11.73 -12.66 13.82
N THR A 23 11.00 -12.91 12.73
CA THR A 23 11.08 -14.19 12.01
C THR A 23 12.44 -14.37 11.36
N ALA A 24 12.95 -13.33 10.68
CA ALA A 24 14.27 -13.33 10.08
C ALA A 24 15.36 -13.49 11.14
N TRP A 25 15.23 -12.82 12.29
CA TRP A 25 16.16 -12.92 13.39
C TRP A 25 16.17 -14.33 14.01
N PHE A 26 14.99 -14.92 14.23
CA PHE A 26 14.88 -16.29 14.73
C PHE A 26 15.48 -17.31 13.76
N ALA A 27 15.22 -17.18 12.46
CA ALA A 27 15.79 -18.06 11.44
C ALA A 27 17.32 -17.92 11.38
N ALA A 28 17.85 -16.69 11.35
CA ALA A 28 19.28 -16.44 11.37
C ALA A 28 19.95 -16.97 12.66
N SER A 29 19.28 -16.80 13.80
CA SER A 29 19.71 -17.34 15.09
C SER A 29 19.84 -18.85 15.07
N LEU A 30 18.83 -19.54 14.53
CA LEU A 30 18.83 -21.01 14.46
C LEU A 30 19.94 -21.54 13.55
N VAL A 31 20.15 -20.90 12.40
CA VAL A 31 21.24 -21.25 11.46
C VAL A 31 22.60 -20.99 12.09
N ALA A 32 22.79 -19.84 12.74
CA ALA A 32 24.03 -19.50 13.42
C ALA A 32 24.36 -20.50 14.55
N TRP A 33 23.36 -20.91 15.33
CA TRP A 33 23.51 -21.93 16.37
C TRP A 33 23.98 -23.27 15.79
N GLN A 34 23.32 -23.77 14.75
CA GLN A 34 23.69 -25.02 14.08
C GLN A 34 25.10 -24.95 13.49
N GLN A 35 25.41 -23.88 12.76
CA GLN A 35 26.71 -23.70 12.13
C GLN A 35 27.85 -23.57 13.16
N THR A 36 27.61 -22.87 14.26
CA THR A 36 28.61 -22.70 15.33
C THR A 36 28.90 -24.02 16.01
N ARG A 37 27.87 -24.80 16.35
CA ARG A 37 28.03 -26.13 16.97
C ARG A 37 28.82 -27.08 16.08
N ASP A 38 28.44 -27.20 14.80
CA ASP A 38 29.13 -28.08 13.85
C ASP A 38 30.59 -27.67 13.62
N THR A 39 30.86 -26.36 13.60
CA THR A 39 32.21 -25.83 13.42
C THR A 39 33.07 -26.08 14.66
N LEU A 40 32.53 -25.84 15.85
CA LEU A 40 33.21 -26.12 17.12
C LEU A 40 33.52 -27.60 17.27
N ASP A 41 32.57 -28.50 16.98
CA ASP A 41 32.79 -29.94 17.08
C ASP A 41 33.93 -30.40 16.17
N LYS A 42 33.98 -29.91 14.93
CA LYS A 42 35.09 -30.22 13.99
C LYS A 42 36.43 -29.66 14.47
N LEU A 43 36.44 -28.42 14.99
CA LEU A 43 37.65 -27.78 15.49
C LEU A 43 38.21 -28.57 16.68
N PHE A 44 37.36 -28.93 17.63
CA PHE A 44 37.74 -29.68 18.82
C PHE A 44 38.19 -31.11 18.49
N ASP A 45 37.46 -31.84 17.64
CA ASP A 45 37.86 -33.18 17.19
C ASP A 45 39.23 -33.13 16.46
N THR A 46 39.47 -32.08 15.66
CA THR A 46 40.76 -31.86 15.00
C THR A 46 41.87 -31.57 16.02
N GLN A 47 41.61 -30.75 17.03
CA GLN A 47 42.56 -30.46 18.11
C GLN A 47 42.91 -31.73 18.90
N GLN A 48 41.92 -32.55 19.28
CA GLN A 48 42.15 -33.83 19.95
C GLN A 48 43.03 -34.76 19.08
N MET A 49 42.74 -34.85 17.78
CA MET A 49 43.53 -35.67 16.86
C MET A 49 44.98 -35.19 16.72
N LEU A 50 45.20 -33.89 16.57
CA LEU A 50 46.55 -33.32 16.50
C LEU A 50 47.31 -33.51 17.81
N PHE A 51 46.64 -33.37 18.95
CA PHE A 51 47.22 -33.58 20.26
C PHE A 51 47.60 -35.05 20.48
N ALA A 52 46.69 -35.98 20.19
CA ALA A 52 46.94 -37.41 20.27
C ALA A 52 48.09 -37.84 19.34
N LYS A 53 48.11 -37.35 18.09
CA LYS A 53 49.23 -37.61 17.16
C LYS A 53 50.57 -37.10 17.68
N ARG A 54 50.61 -35.91 18.29
CA ARG A 54 51.84 -35.37 18.91
C ARG A 54 52.32 -36.24 20.07
N LEU A 55 51.40 -36.71 20.91
CA LEU A 55 51.72 -37.64 22.00
C LEU A 55 52.26 -38.98 21.48
N LEU A 56 51.72 -39.49 20.38
CA LEU A 56 52.20 -40.73 19.74
C LEU A 56 53.59 -40.60 19.12
N THR A 57 53.98 -39.40 18.69
CA THR A 57 55.31 -39.14 18.13
C THR A 57 56.36 -38.79 19.18
N MET A 58 55.96 -38.59 20.44
CA MET A 58 56.92 -38.44 21.53
C MET A 58 57.55 -39.80 21.83
N ASP A 59 58.87 -39.83 21.94
CA ASP A 59 59.60 -41.04 22.33
C ASP A 59 59.36 -41.33 23.80
N LEU A 60 58.40 -42.22 24.09
CA LEU A 60 57.94 -42.56 25.44
C LEU A 60 58.98 -43.39 26.21
N ASP A 61 59.92 -44.05 25.51
CA ASP A 61 60.93 -44.90 26.13
C ASP A 61 62.02 -44.09 26.88
N GLU A 62 62.19 -42.79 26.57
CA GLU A 62 63.07 -41.87 27.32
C GLU A 62 62.39 -41.17 28.51
N ILE A 63 61.05 -41.20 28.60
CA ILE A 63 60.33 -40.39 29.58
C ILE A 63 60.13 -41.16 30.89
N ARG A 64 61.14 -41.12 31.77
CA ARG A 64 60.92 -41.24 33.22
C ARG A 64 60.18 -39.98 33.71
N ALA A 65 58.87 -39.91 33.41
CA ALA A 65 58.03 -38.71 33.45
C ALA A 65 57.46 -38.23 34.81
N PRO A 66 57.35 -39.03 35.89
CA PRO A 66 56.45 -38.66 36.98
C PRO A 66 56.91 -37.41 37.76
N GLU A 67 58.19 -37.04 37.71
CA GLU A 67 58.71 -35.88 38.46
C GLU A 67 58.74 -34.55 37.68
N ARG A 68 58.77 -34.56 36.34
CA ARG A 68 58.91 -33.33 35.54
C ARG A 68 57.58 -32.61 35.27
N MET A 69 56.48 -33.35 35.11
CA MET A 69 55.14 -32.76 34.86
C MET A 69 54.60 -31.98 36.06
N ARG A 70 54.94 -32.38 37.29
CA ARG A 70 54.56 -31.69 38.54
C ARG A 70 55.04 -30.23 38.65
N LYS A 71 55.94 -29.77 37.79
CA LYS A 71 56.57 -28.44 37.85
C LYS A 71 56.15 -27.46 36.75
N VAL A 72 55.24 -27.85 35.84
CA VAL A 72 54.78 -26.93 34.78
C VAL A 72 53.82 -25.90 35.39
N PRO A 73 54.07 -24.58 35.25
CA PRO A 73 53.22 -23.56 35.85
C PRO A 73 51.84 -23.52 35.18
N LYS A 74 50.78 -23.59 36.01
CA LYS A 74 49.36 -23.70 35.61
C LYS A 74 48.76 -22.47 34.91
N LYS A 75 49.48 -21.35 34.82
CA LYS A 75 48.91 -20.11 34.24
C LYS A 75 49.93 -19.37 33.40
N ALA A 76 49.64 -19.24 32.11
CA ALA A 76 50.31 -18.29 31.22
C ALA A 76 49.49 -17.00 31.14
N LYS A 77 50.17 -15.84 31.10
CA LYS A 77 49.52 -14.54 30.97
C LYS A 77 48.75 -14.50 29.64
N HIS A 78 47.43 -14.28 29.70
CA HIS A 78 46.49 -14.25 28.57
C HIS A 78 46.12 -15.60 27.93
N GLY A 79 45.91 -16.62 28.76
CA GLY A 79 45.07 -17.77 28.40
C GLY A 79 44.45 -18.35 29.67
N ARG A 80 43.12 -18.31 29.78
CA ARG A 80 42.41 -19.29 30.60
C ARG A 80 42.33 -20.54 29.72
N LEU A 81 43.32 -21.42 29.84
CA LEU A 81 42.98 -22.83 29.66
C LEU A 81 42.21 -23.14 30.93
N ASP A 82 40.91 -23.45 30.80
CA ASP A 82 40.29 -24.20 31.89
C ASP A 82 41.01 -25.52 31.87
N ASP A 83 41.91 -25.69 32.86
CA ASP A 83 42.83 -26.82 32.96
C ASP A 83 42.07 -28.17 32.94
N ASP A 84 40.77 -28.14 33.25
CA ASP A 84 39.88 -29.30 33.29
C ASP A 84 39.28 -29.70 31.92
N ALA A 85 39.41 -28.87 30.88
CA ALA A 85 38.71 -29.07 29.60
C ALA A 85 39.26 -30.21 28.73
N LEU A 86 40.54 -30.56 28.87
CA LEU A 86 41.22 -31.59 28.08
C LEU A 86 42.01 -32.51 29.00
N ALA A 87 41.76 -33.81 28.89
CA ALA A 87 42.44 -34.83 29.68
C ALA A 87 43.20 -35.80 28.77
N PHE A 88 44.34 -36.34 29.21
CA PHE A 88 44.99 -37.44 28.49
C PHE A 88 45.59 -38.50 29.41
N ALA A 89 45.59 -39.72 28.91
CA ALA A 89 46.29 -40.84 29.50
C ALA A 89 46.92 -41.73 28.43
N ILE A 90 47.98 -42.42 28.82
CA ILE A 90 48.68 -43.41 27.99
C ILE A 90 48.60 -44.73 28.73
N TYR A 91 48.07 -45.72 28.04
CA TYR A 91 47.89 -47.08 28.51
C TYR A 91 48.78 -48.04 27.73
N THR A 92 49.19 -49.13 28.36
CA THR A 92 49.65 -50.30 27.63
C THR A 92 48.45 -51.08 27.04
N PRO A 93 48.65 -51.94 26.03
CA PRO A 93 47.59 -52.77 25.46
C PRO A 93 46.85 -53.67 26.46
N ASP A 94 47.50 -54.05 27.55
CA ASP A 94 46.95 -54.81 28.68
C ASP A 94 46.11 -53.95 29.65
N GLY A 95 46.03 -52.63 29.43
CA GLY A 95 45.18 -51.72 30.21
C GLY A 95 45.86 -51.09 31.42
N ARG A 96 47.18 -51.20 31.56
CA ARG A 96 47.93 -50.53 32.62
C ARG A 96 48.26 -49.09 32.23
N MET A 97 47.90 -48.12 33.07
CA MET A 97 48.24 -46.72 32.86
C MET A 97 49.75 -46.48 33.05
N VAL A 98 50.39 -45.87 32.06
CA VAL A 98 51.82 -45.55 32.02
C VAL A 98 52.05 -44.06 32.29
N LEU A 99 51.22 -43.19 31.72
CA LEU A 99 51.32 -41.74 31.83
C LEU A 99 49.94 -41.11 31.87
N ASN A 100 49.81 -39.97 32.55
CA ASN A 100 48.64 -39.09 32.51
C ASN A 100 49.09 -37.63 32.66
N ASP A 101 48.17 -36.71 32.41
CA ASP A 101 48.35 -35.26 32.61
C ASP A 101 48.52 -34.82 34.07
N GLY A 102 48.21 -35.69 35.05
CA GLY A 102 48.23 -35.38 36.48
C GLY A 102 46.92 -34.80 37.03
N GLU A 103 45.92 -34.60 36.18
CA GLU A 103 44.61 -34.02 36.48
C GLU A 103 43.51 -35.03 36.10
N ASN A 104 42.54 -34.68 35.25
CA ASN A 104 41.42 -35.56 34.86
C ASN A 104 41.86 -36.83 34.11
N GLY A 105 43.07 -36.84 33.53
CA GLY A 105 43.64 -37.99 32.82
C GLY A 105 43.85 -39.22 33.69
N ARG A 106 44.07 -39.05 35.01
CA ARG A 106 44.23 -40.17 35.94
C ARG A 106 42.93 -40.95 36.17
N ASP A 107 41.79 -40.32 35.92
CA ASP A 107 40.46 -40.85 36.20
C ASP A 107 39.77 -41.39 34.94
N ILE A 108 40.42 -41.32 33.77
CA ILE A 108 39.93 -41.89 32.50
C ILE A 108 39.91 -43.41 32.60
N PRO A 109 38.76 -44.11 32.51
CA PRO A 109 38.74 -45.56 32.54
C PRO A 109 39.24 -46.19 31.23
N TYR A 110 39.89 -47.35 31.34
CA TYR A 110 40.34 -48.09 30.18
C TYR A 110 39.19 -48.84 29.48
N HIS A 111 38.65 -48.24 28.41
CA HIS A 111 37.57 -48.80 27.59
C HIS A 111 37.91 -48.86 26.09
N TYR A 112 39.12 -49.31 25.77
CA TYR A 112 39.55 -49.43 24.38
C TYR A 112 38.77 -50.52 23.63
N ARG A 113 38.06 -50.14 22.55
CA ARG A 113 37.41 -51.07 21.60
C ARG A 113 38.07 -51.05 20.22
N ARG A 114 38.33 -49.85 19.71
CA ARG A 114 38.95 -49.58 18.41
C ARG A 114 39.55 -48.18 18.42
N ASP A 115 40.49 -47.92 17.53
CA ASP A 115 40.96 -46.57 17.26
C ASP A 115 39.80 -45.70 16.74
N GLY A 116 39.66 -44.49 17.28
CA GLY A 116 38.63 -43.53 16.93
C GLY A 116 37.99 -42.83 18.12
N PHE A 117 36.94 -42.07 17.83
CA PHE A 117 36.17 -41.34 18.84
C PHE A 117 35.14 -42.25 19.51
N ASP A 118 35.03 -42.13 20.84
CA ASP A 118 34.01 -42.77 21.67
C ASP A 118 33.53 -41.76 22.72
N ASN A 119 32.31 -41.94 23.24
CA ASN A 119 31.80 -41.12 24.34
C ASN A 119 31.76 -41.97 25.62
N GLY A 120 32.02 -41.37 26.76
CA GLY A 120 31.98 -42.05 28.06
C GLY A 120 32.05 -41.06 29.22
N GLN A 121 32.39 -41.56 30.40
CA GLN A 121 32.51 -40.78 31.63
C GLN A 121 33.85 -41.12 32.31
N LEU A 122 34.32 -40.24 33.20
CA LEU A 122 35.46 -40.56 34.07
C LEU A 122 35.00 -41.44 35.24
N ASN A 123 35.93 -42.03 35.99
CA ASN A 123 35.59 -42.90 37.11
C ASN A 123 35.00 -42.15 38.33
N ASP A 124 35.34 -40.88 38.50
CA ASP A 124 34.96 -40.05 39.66
C ASP A 124 34.07 -38.86 39.26
N ASP A 125 33.57 -38.86 38.03
CA ASP A 125 32.76 -37.79 37.46
C ASP A 125 31.66 -38.35 36.56
N ASN A 126 30.47 -37.77 36.65
CA ASN A 126 29.30 -38.17 35.87
C ASN A 126 29.11 -37.34 34.60
N ASP A 127 29.99 -36.37 34.36
CA ASP A 127 29.95 -35.56 33.15
C ASP A 127 30.28 -36.38 31.91
N GLU A 128 29.71 -36.01 30.76
CA GLU A 128 29.92 -36.73 29.51
C GLU A 128 31.20 -36.24 28.84
N TRP A 129 32.09 -37.17 28.53
CA TRP A 129 33.38 -36.92 27.90
C TRP A 129 33.44 -37.55 26.52
N ARG A 130 34.06 -36.85 25.58
CA ARG A 130 34.40 -37.37 24.25
C ARG A 130 35.86 -37.77 24.21
N PHE A 131 36.10 -39.06 24.11
CA PHE A 131 37.42 -39.68 24.08
C PHE A 131 37.87 -39.97 22.65
N LEU A 132 39.15 -39.76 22.36
CA LEU A 132 39.82 -40.22 21.16
C LEU A 132 40.88 -41.24 21.54
N TRP A 133 40.70 -42.48 21.11
CA TRP A 133 41.66 -43.56 21.29
C TRP A 133 42.50 -43.74 20.03
N LEU A 134 43.82 -43.78 20.17
CA LEU A 134 44.74 -44.12 19.09
C LEU A 134 45.84 -45.07 19.58
N THR A 135 46.13 -46.09 18.79
CA THR A 135 47.22 -47.03 19.05
C THR A 135 48.53 -46.51 18.44
N ALA A 136 49.64 -46.64 19.17
CA ALA A 136 50.95 -46.25 18.68
C ALA A 136 51.43 -47.13 17.52
N PRO A 137 52.27 -46.61 16.59
CA PRO A 137 52.75 -47.37 15.43
C PRO A 137 53.52 -48.64 15.80
N ASP A 138 54.15 -48.66 16.98
CA ASP A 138 54.88 -49.81 17.52
C ASP A 138 53.96 -50.83 18.24
N GLY A 139 52.67 -50.50 18.41
CA GLY A 139 51.67 -51.31 19.10
C GLY A 139 51.87 -51.44 20.61
N LYS A 140 52.87 -50.79 21.19
CA LYS A 140 53.23 -50.94 22.62
C LYS A 140 52.41 -50.06 23.55
N TYR A 141 51.83 -48.99 23.02
CA TYR A 141 51.09 -48.00 23.81
C TYR A 141 49.79 -47.60 23.10
N ARG A 142 48.80 -47.17 23.90
CA ARG A 142 47.51 -46.63 23.49
C ARG A 142 47.34 -45.27 24.14
N VAL A 143 47.13 -44.23 23.35
CA VAL A 143 46.89 -42.88 23.83
C VAL A 143 45.39 -42.61 23.81
N VAL A 144 44.88 -42.07 24.91
CA VAL A 144 43.53 -41.55 25.00
C VAL A 144 43.58 -40.06 25.31
N VAL A 145 42.81 -39.28 24.56
CA VAL A 145 42.58 -37.85 24.82
C VAL A 145 41.09 -37.65 25.02
N GLY A 146 40.70 -37.22 26.21
CA GLY A 146 39.33 -36.86 26.56
C GLY A 146 39.10 -35.35 26.49
N GLN A 147 37.88 -34.95 26.15
CA GLN A 147 37.41 -33.59 26.29
C GLN A 147 35.99 -33.60 26.83
N GLU A 148 35.71 -32.74 27.80
CA GLU A 148 34.39 -32.59 28.41
C GLU A 148 33.36 -32.03 27.41
N HIS A 149 32.13 -32.58 27.43
CA HIS A 149 31.06 -32.15 26.54
C HIS A 149 30.48 -30.79 26.96
N GLU A 150 30.38 -30.52 28.26
CA GLU A 150 29.83 -29.26 28.77
C GLU A 150 30.71 -28.07 28.36
N TYR A 151 32.03 -28.19 28.43
CA TYR A 151 32.95 -27.18 27.88
C TYR A 151 32.68 -26.83 26.40
N ARG A 152 32.35 -27.81 25.56
CA ARG A 152 31.97 -27.56 24.16
C ARG A 152 30.67 -26.75 24.06
N GLN A 153 29.70 -27.03 24.93
CA GLN A 153 28.41 -26.34 24.98
C GLN A 153 28.55 -24.92 25.52
N GLU A 154 29.31 -24.71 26.59
CA GLU A 154 29.58 -23.39 27.16
C GLU A 154 30.28 -22.48 26.15
N MET A 155 31.32 -22.99 25.48
CA MET A 155 32.00 -22.25 24.42
C MET A 155 31.05 -21.90 23.27
N ALA A 156 30.15 -22.81 22.88
CA ALA A 156 29.13 -22.52 21.88
C ALA A 156 28.18 -21.41 22.34
N LEU A 157 27.72 -21.46 23.60
CA LEU A 157 26.84 -20.44 24.19
C LEU A 157 27.51 -19.07 24.30
N ASP A 158 28.80 -19.02 24.64
CA ASP A 158 29.56 -17.77 24.73
C ASP A 158 29.73 -17.11 23.36
N VAL A 159 30.09 -17.89 22.34
CA VAL A 159 30.16 -17.42 20.95
C VAL A 159 28.81 -16.85 20.51
N VAL A 160 27.74 -17.61 20.76
CA VAL A 160 26.35 -17.24 20.48
C VAL A 160 26.01 -15.92 21.18
N ARG A 161 26.20 -15.80 22.49
CA ARG A 161 25.91 -14.59 23.27
C ARG A 161 26.66 -13.36 22.76
N SER A 162 27.94 -13.52 22.42
CA SER A 162 28.74 -12.44 21.84
C SER A 162 28.16 -11.93 20.52
N GLN A 163 27.62 -12.84 19.71
CA GLN A 163 26.97 -12.54 18.44
C GLN A 163 25.57 -11.91 18.62
N PHE A 164 24.80 -12.28 19.64
CA PHE A 164 23.43 -11.76 19.85
C PHE A 164 23.36 -10.35 20.45
N THR A 165 24.34 -9.98 21.28
CA THR A 165 24.37 -8.68 21.96
C THR A 165 24.21 -7.48 21.00
N PRO A 166 24.97 -7.37 19.88
CA PRO A 166 24.79 -6.25 18.95
C PRO A 166 23.40 -6.24 18.29
N TRP A 167 22.79 -7.41 18.06
CA TRP A 167 21.47 -7.50 17.44
C TRP A 167 20.34 -7.08 18.38
N LEU A 168 20.44 -7.43 19.66
CA LEU A 168 19.49 -7.00 20.69
C LEU A 168 19.44 -5.46 20.83
N VAL A 169 20.57 -4.79 20.58
CA VAL A 169 20.64 -3.32 20.56
C VAL A 169 20.20 -2.75 19.20
N ALA A 170 20.58 -3.39 18.10
CA ALA A 170 20.24 -2.91 16.75
C ALA A 170 18.74 -2.98 16.44
N LEU A 171 18.03 -4.02 16.89
CA LEU A 171 16.60 -4.22 16.62
C LEU A 171 15.71 -3.06 17.13
N PRO A 172 15.78 -2.64 18.41
CA PRO A 172 14.98 -1.52 18.90
C PRO A 172 15.35 -0.20 18.23
N ILE A 173 16.62 0.02 17.90
CA ILE A 173 17.07 1.21 17.15
C ILE A 173 16.44 1.22 15.76
N MET A 174 16.50 0.09 15.04
CA MET A 174 15.89 -0.06 13.72
C MET A 174 14.37 0.16 13.77
N LEU A 175 13.69 -0.39 14.78
CA LEU A 175 12.25 -0.19 14.99
C LEU A 175 11.92 1.28 15.24
N LEU A 176 12.70 1.96 16.08
CA LEU A 176 12.54 3.38 16.37
C LEU A 176 12.72 4.23 15.11
N VAL A 177 13.79 3.98 14.34
CA VAL A 177 14.05 4.64 13.05
C VAL A 177 12.88 4.43 12.10
N LEU A 178 12.38 3.20 11.96
CA LEU A 178 11.23 2.90 11.10
C LEU A 178 9.98 3.66 11.53
N ILE A 179 9.66 3.67 12.83
CA ILE A 179 8.49 4.39 13.36
C ILE A 179 8.61 5.89 13.06
N VAL A 180 9.79 6.48 13.22
CA VAL A 180 10.05 7.89 12.91
C VAL A 180 9.88 8.14 11.40
N LEU A 181 10.47 7.30 10.55
CA LEU A 181 10.41 7.43 9.09
C LEU A 181 8.98 7.33 8.58
N LEU A 182 8.23 6.28 8.97
CA LEU A 182 6.81 6.11 8.63
C LEU A 182 5.96 7.28 9.13
N SER A 183 6.26 7.81 10.32
CA SER A 183 5.52 8.96 10.86
C SER A 183 5.74 10.22 10.05
N ARG A 184 6.96 10.42 9.53
CA ARG A 184 7.31 11.55 8.68
C ARG A 184 6.66 11.42 7.30
N GLU A 185 6.75 10.25 6.68
CA GLU A 185 6.21 9.97 5.34
C GLU A 185 4.67 10.00 5.28
N LEU A 186 3.99 9.57 6.35
CA LEU A 186 2.52 9.60 6.41
C LEU A 186 1.94 10.94 6.88
N ARG A 187 2.78 11.88 7.34
CA ARG A 187 2.35 13.19 7.83
C ARG A 187 1.63 14.02 6.75
N PRO A 188 2.10 14.10 5.49
CA PRO A 188 1.41 14.81 4.42
C PRO A 188 0.01 14.26 4.14
N LEU A 189 -0.18 12.92 4.13
CA LEU A 189 -1.50 12.31 3.98
C LEU A 189 -2.44 12.71 5.12
N LYS A 190 -1.94 12.70 6.36
CA LYS A 190 -2.76 13.10 7.51
C LYS A 190 -3.18 14.57 7.41
N LYS A 191 -2.28 15.46 6.98
CA LYS A 191 -2.60 16.87 6.72
C LYS A 191 -3.65 17.01 5.62
N LEU A 192 -3.47 16.33 4.48
CA LEU A 192 -4.42 16.36 3.37
C LEU A 192 -5.82 15.90 3.81
N SER A 193 -5.90 14.81 4.58
CA SER A 193 -7.17 14.32 5.14
C SER A 193 -7.83 15.32 6.08
N GLN A 194 -7.04 16.01 6.92
CA GLN A 194 -7.56 17.06 7.80
C GLN A 194 -8.05 18.27 7.00
N THR A 195 -7.31 18.72 5.98
CA THR A 195 -7.71 19.80 5.07
C THR A 195 -9.02 19.46 4.37
N LEU A 196 -9.17 18.22 3.87
CA LEU A 196 -10.40 17.76 3.22
C LEU A 196 -11.60 17.75 4.18
N ARG A 197 -11.42 17.29 5.42
CA ARG A 197 -12.50 17.26 6.43
C ARG A 197 -12.96 18.65 6.87
N ALA A 198 -12.05 19.61 6.89
CA ALA A 198 -12.36 20.99 7.28
C ALA A 198 -12.90 21.84 6.11
N ARG A 199 -12.90 21.30 4.88
CA ARG A 199 -13.29 22.04 3.68
C ARG A 199 -14.80 22.18 3.60
N THR A 200 -15.27 23.40 3.42
CA THR A 200 -16.69 23.69 3.17
C THR A 200 -17.05 23.47 1.70
N PRO A 201 -18.33 23.18 1.37
CA PRO A 201 -18.76 22.99 -0.01
C PRO A 201 -18.50 24.20 -0.93
N ASP A 202 -18.56 25.43 -0.39
CA ASP A 202 -18.33 26.66 -1.15
C ASP A 202 -16.85 27.06 -1.27
N ALA A 203 -15.92 26.31 -0.69
CA ALA A 203 -14.50 26.67 -0.71
C ALA A 203 -13.94 26.62 -2.14
N THR A 204 -13.38 27.75 -2.61
CA THR A 204 -12.85 27.89 -3.97
C THR A 204 -11.37 27.48 -4.09
N ASP A 205 -10.65 27.41 -2.97
CA ASP A 205 -9.20 27.22 -2.95
C ASP A 205 -8.77 25.81 -3.36
N ARG A 206 -7.84 25.69 -4.30
CA ARG A 206 -7.29 24.40 -4.72
C ARG A 206 -6.49 23.74 -3.59
N LEU A 207 -6.50 22.41 -3.54
CA LEU A 207 -5.61 21.66 -2.67
C LEU A 207 -4.16 21.89 -3.12
N ALA A 208 -3.31 22.31 -2.17
CA ALA A 208 -1.90 22.52 -2.42
C ALA A 208 -1.20 21.19 -2.76
N THR A 209 -0.42 21.18 -3.84
CA THR A 209 0.41 20.05 -4.27
C THR A 209 1.84 20.11 -3.70
N GLN A 210 2.22 21.22 -3.08
CA GLN A 210 3.54 21.43 -2.48
C GLN A 210 3.72 20.53 -1.24
N GLY A 211 4.77 19.71 -1.23
CA GLY A 211 5.09 18.80 -0.13
C GLY A 211 4.27 17.49 -0.11
N VAL A 212 3.51 17.21 -1.17
CA VAL A 212 2.77 15.94 -1.34
C VAL A 212 3.65 14.92 -2.10
N PRO A 213 3.77 13.66 -1.61
CA PRO A 213 4.47 12.59 -2.32
C PRO A 213 3.97 12.40 -3.75
N ILE A 214 4.86 12.00 -4.67
CA ILE A 214 4.55 11.88 -6.10
C ILE A 214 3.41 10.89 -6.37
N GLU A 215 3.29 9.85 -5.55
CA GLU A 215 2.27 8.80 -5.62
C GLU A 215 0.88 9.33 -5.29
N VAL A 216 0.78 10.42 -4.52
CA VAL A 216 -0.48 11.01 -4.08
C VAL A 216 -0.91 12.18 -4.97
N ARG A 217 0.01 12.76 -5.75
CA ARG A 217 -0.29 13.89 -6.66
C ARG A 217 -1.45 13.59 -7.63
N PRO A 218 -1.53 12.44 -8.33
CA PRO A 218 -2.64 12.15 -9.22
C PRO A 218 -4.00 12.19 -8.54
N VAL A 219 -4.06 11.78 -7.26
CA VAL A 219 -5.29 11.82 -6.46
C VAL A 219 -5.67 13.26 -6.12
N VAL A 220 -4.69 14.10 -5.74
CA VAL A 220 -4.92 15.52 -5.48
C VAL A 220 -5.38 16.25 -6.74
N ASP A 221 -4.78 15.94 -7.89
CA ASP A 221 -5.15 16.53 -9.18
C ASP A 221 -6.56 16.11 -9.60
N ALA A 222 -6.93 14.83 -9.46
CA ALA A 222 -8.28 14.35 -9.71
C ALA A 222 -9.32 15.02 -8.80
N LEU A 223 -9.00 15.20 -7.51
CA LEU A 223 -9.86 15.93 -6.57
C LEU A 223 -10.03 17.41 -6.97
N ASN A 224 -8.94 18.08 -7.34
CA ASN A 224 -8.99 19.46 -7.81
C ASN A 224 -9.84 19.60 -9.09
N GLN A 225 -9.73 18.65 -10.02
CA GLN A 225 -10.57 18.62 -11.22
C GLN A 225 -12.05 18.40 -10.88
N LEU A 226 -12.35 17.48 -9.98
CA LEU A 226 -13.71 17.25 -9.49
C LEU A 226 -14.29 18.52 -8.87
N PHE A 227 -13.55 19.17 -7.96
CA PHE A 227 -13.99 20.42 -7.34
C PHE A 227 -14.24 21.53 -8.36
N ALA A 228 -13.38 21.65 -9.37
CA ALA A 228 -13.57 22.63 -10.44
C ALA A 228 -14.85 22.35 -11.25
N ARG A 229 -15.13 21.09 -11.58
CA ARG A 229 -16.36 20.69 -12.27
C ARG A 229 -17.60 20.97 -11.43
N THR A 230 -17.59 20.59 -10.15
CA THR A 230 -18.72 20.85 -9.24
C THR A 230 -18.99 22.34 -9.06
N GLN A 231 -17.94 23.17 -8.91
CA GLN A 231 -18.10 24.62 -8.81
C GLN A 231 -18.67 25.23 -10.10
N ALA A 232 -18.18 24.79 -11.27
CA ALA A 232 -18.72 25.25 -12.55
C ALA A 232 -20.20 24.89 -12.70
N MET A 233 -20.59 23.67 -12.31
CA MET A 233 -21.98 23.23 -12.31
C MET A 233 -22.86 24.05 -11.38
N MET A 234 -22.43 24.25 -10.12
CA MET A 234 -23.16 25.08 -9.15
C MET A 234 -23.29 26.54 -9.61
N ALA A 235 -22.25 27.10 -10.23
CA ALA A 235 -22.29 28.46 -10.76
C ALA A 235 -23.29 28.59 -11.93
N ARG A 236 -23.37 27.58 -12.82
CA ARG A 236 -24.37 27.51 -13.89
C ARG A 236 -25.79 27.40 -13.33
N GLU A 237 -26.01 26.53 -12.35
CA GLU A 237 -27.33 26.37 -11.70
C GLU A 237 -27.81 27.66 -11.01
N ARG A 238 -26.92 28.34 -10.26
CA ARG A 238 -27.23 29.64 -9.63
C ARG A 238 -27.57 30.71 -10.65
N ARG A 239 -26.89 30.72 -11.81
CA ARG A 239 -27.17 31.68 -12.89
C ARG A 239 -28.50 31.36 -13.57
N PHE A 240 -28.74 30.11 -13.93
CA PHE A 240 -29.99 29.67 -14.53
C PHE A 240 -31.21 29.98 -13.65
N THR A 241 -31.14 29.67 -12.35
CA THR A 241 -32.22 29.97 -11.41
C THR A 241 -32.49 31.46 -11.26
N SER A 242 -31.43 32.28 -11.23
CA SER A 242 -31.54 33.74 -11.23
C SER A 242 -32.20 34.27 -12.52
N ASP A 243 -31.71 33.83 -13.69
CA ASP A 243 -32.19 34.27 -14.99
C ASP A 243 -33.65 33.84 -15.22
N ALA A 244 -33.99 32.59 -14.88
CA ALA A 244 -35.36 32.09 -14.94
C ALA A 244 -36.32 32.90 -14.04
N ALA A 245 -35.89 33.25 -12.82
CA ALA A 245 -36.70 34.07 -11.91
C ALA A 245 -36.94 35.48 -12.47
N HIS A 246 -35.93 36.08 -13.11
CA HIS A 246 -36.06 37.39 -13.75
C HIS A 246 -36.97 37.34 -14.98
N GLU A 247 -36.76 36.37 -15.87
CA GLU A 247 -37.53 36.21 -17.11
C GLU A 247 -39.00 35.87 -16.84
N LEU A 248 -39.32 35.13 -15.77
CA LEU A 248 -40.71 34.84 -15.39
C LEU A 248 -41.42 36.02 -14.72
N ARG A 249 -40.69 36.91 -14.02
CA ARG A 249 -41.30 38.05 -13.31
C ARG A 249 -41.96 39.04 -14.27
N SER A 250 -41.34 39.30 -15.42
CA SER A 250 -41.85 40.24 -16.44
C SER A 250 -43.23 39.85 -17.00
N PRO A 251 -43.43 38.63 -17.56
CA PRO A 251 -44.73 38.21 -18.08
C PRO A 251 -45.78 38.06 -16.97
N LEU A 252 -45.41 37.61 -15.77
CA LEU A 252 -46.34 37.56 -14.63
C LEU A 252 -46.84 38.96 -14.23
N THR A 253 -45.96 39.96 -14.25
CA THR A 253 -46.35 41.35 -13.98
C THR A 253 -47.28 41.88 -15.08
N ALA A 254 -46.97 41.58 -16.35
CA ALA A 254 -47.82 41.97 -17.47
C ALA A 254 -49.23 41.31 -17.40
N LEU A 255 -49.29 40.02 -17.06
CA LEU A 255 -50.55 39.29 -16.86
C LEU A 255 -51.39 39.88 -15.73
N LYS A 256 -50.77 40.28 -14.62
CA LYS A 256 -51.44 40.94 -13.51
C LYS A 256 -52.09 42.26 -13.97
N VAL A 257 -51.34 43.11 -14.67
CA VAL A 257 -51.87 44.38 -15.21
C VAL A 257 -53.01 44.13 -16.20
N GLN A 258 -52.87 43.15 -17.10
CA GLN A 258 -53.92 42.81 -18.07
C GLN A 258 -55.19 42.31 -17.38
N THR A 259 -55.07 41.61 -16.25
CA THR A 259 -56.21 41.16 -15.44
C THR A 259 -56.90 42.35 -14.77
N GLU A 260 -56.14 43.30 -14.22
CA GLU A 260 -56.68 44.54 -13.65
C GLU A 260 -57.44 45.37 -14.70
N VAL A 261 -56.89 45.50 -15.91
CA VAL A 261 -57.55 46.19 -17.03
C VAL A 261 -58.84 45.48 -17.46
N ALA A 262 -58.84 44.15 -17.50
CA ALA A 262 -60.04 43.36 -17.82
C ALA A 262 -61.14 43.53 -16.75
N GLN A 263 -60.76 43.61 -15.47
CA GLN A 263 -61.70 43.86 -14.37
C GLN A 263 -62.30 45.27 -14.43
N LEU A 264 -61.53 46.28 -14.81
CA LEU A 264 -62.01 47.66 -14.96
C LEU A 264 -62.90 47.87 -16.20
N SER A 265 -62.89 46.94 -17.15
CA SER A 265 -63.62 47.05 -18.42
C SER A 265 -64.96 46.30 -18.44
N LEU A 266 -65.50 45.90 -17.28
CA LEU A 266 -66.74 45.11 -17.16
C LEU A 266 -67.97 45.82 -17.78
N ASP A 267 -67.97 47.15 -17.79
CA ASP A 267 -69.11 47.95 -18.24
C ASP A 267 -69.14 48.20 -19.76
N ASP A 268 -68.07 47.84 -20.48
CA ASP A 268 -67.97 47.93 -21.95
C ASP A 268 -67.62 46.55 -22.54
N PRO A 269 -68.60 45.87 -23.18
CA PRO A 269 -68.39 44.56 -23.78
C PRO A 269 -67.26 44.50 -24.82
N GLN A 270 -67.01 45.58 -25.57
CA GLN A 270 -65.94 45.61 -26.57
C GLN A 270 -64.56 45.77 -25.91
N ALA A 271 -64.45 46.63 -24.90
CA ALA A 271 -63.22 46.79 -24.12
C ALA A 271 -62.88 45.51 -23.34
N GLN A 272 -63.89 44.87 -22.75
CA GLN A 272 -63.73 43.59 -22.04
C GLN A 272 -63.22 42.49 -22.96
N ALA A 273 -63.82 42.32 -24.14
CA ALA A 273 -63.40 41.32 -25.12
C ALA A 273 -61.93 41.54 -25.53
N LYS A 274 -61.54 42.80 -25.78
CA LYS A 274 -60.17 43.17 -26.14
C LYS A 274 -59.17 42.88 -25.00
N ALA A 275 -59.53 43.17 -23.75
CA ALA A 275 -58.69 42.87 -22.59
C ALA A 275 -58.51 41.35 -22.38
N LEU A 276 -59.57 40.55 -22.56
CA LEU A 276 -59.50 39.09 -22.51
C LEU A 276 -58.62 38.49 -23.61
N THR A 277 -58.68 39.03 -24.84
CA THR A 277 -57.77 38.63 -25.93
C THR A 277 -56.32 38.93 -25.60
N GLN A 278 -56.04 40.12 -25.04
CA GLN A 278 -54.67 40.50 -24.63
C GLN A 278 -54.14 39.63 -23.49
N LEU A 279 -55.01 39.22 -22.56
CA LEU A 279 -54.69 38.33 -21.46
C LEU A 279 -54.38 36.91 -21.95
N HIS A 280 -55.19 36.35 -22.86
CA HIS A 280 -54.87 35.07 -23.52
C HIS A 280 -53.51 35.12 -24.22
N ALA A 281 -53.25 36.17 -25.00
CA ALA A 281 -51.95 36.37 -25.65
C ALA A 281 -50.80 36.57 -24.64
N GLY A 282 -51.09 37.05 -23.43
CA GLY A 282 -50.14 37.09 -22.30
C GLY A 282 -49.82 35.69 -21.77
N ILE A 283 -50.84 34.85 -21.59
CA ILE A 283 -50.70 33.48 -21.10
C ILE A 283 -49.89 32.64 -22.10
N ASP A 284 -50.19 32.74 -23.39
CA ASP A 284 -49.46 32.02 -24.44
C ASP A 284 -47.97 32.42 -24.52
N ARG A 285 -47.65 33.68 -24.19
CA ARG A 285 -46.25 34.14 -24.10
C ARG A 285 -45.55 33.57 -22.86
N ALA A 286 -46.21 33.54 -21.71
CA ALA A 286 -45.66 32.96 -20.49
C ALA A 286 -45.44 31.44 -20.61
N SER A 287 -46.41 30.71 -21.19
CA SER A 287 -46.31 29.27 -21.44
C SER A 287 -45.12 28.93 -22.34
N ARG A 288 -44.92 29.69 -23.43
CA ARG A 288 -43.76 29.53 -24.31
C ARG A 288 -42.42 29.77 -23.61
N LEU A 289 -42.34 30.78 -22.73
CA LEU A 289 -41.13 31.04 -21.95
C LEU A 289 -40.81 29.87 -21.02
N VAL A 290 -41.82 29.27 -20.37
CA VAL A 290 -41.66 28.10 -19.51
C VAL A 290 -41.17 26.89 -20.33
N GLU A 291 -41.75 26.65 -21.51
CA GLU A 291 -41.28 25.58 -22.41
C GLU A 291 -39.81 25.79 -22.84
N GLN A 292 -39.42 27.04 -23.14
CA GLN A 292 -38.04 27.38 -23.47
C GLN A 292 -37.08 27.14 -22.30
N LEU A 293 -37.45 27.55 -21.08
CA LEU A 293 -36.65 27.32 -19.88
C LEU A 293 -36.50 25.82 -19.56
N LEU A 294 -37.58 25.04 -19.69
CA LEU A 294 -37.54 23.58 -19.51
C LEU A 294 -36.67 22.89 -20.55
N THR A 295 -36.72 23.37 -21.80
CA THR A 295 -35.84 22.88 -22.88
C THR A 295 -34.37 23.17 -22.56
N LEU A 296 -34.07 24.40 -22.11
CA LEU A 296 -32.71 24.81 -21.77
C LEU A 296 -32.16 24.04 -20.56
N SER A 297 -33.00 23.78 -19.55
CA SER A 297 -32.63 22.93 -18.41
C SER A 297 -32.31 21.49 -18.82
N ARG A 298 -33.04 20.91 -19.77
CA ARG A 298 -32.74 19.57 -20.32
C ARG A 298 -31.42 19.57 -21.09
N LEU A 299 -31.17 20.63 -21.86
CA LEU A 299 -29.90 20.84 -22.57
C LEU A 299 -28.70 20.95 -21.63
N ASP A 300 -28.82 21.70 -20.53
CA ASP A 300 -27.74 21.85 -19.54
C ASP A 300 -27.38 20.53 -18.83
N SER A 301 -28.32 19.57 -18.77
CA SER A 301 -28.08 18.23 -18.19
C SER A 301 -27.40 17.24 -19.15
N LEU A 302 -27.39 17.53 -20.45
CA LEU A 302 -26.70 16.75 -21.48
C LEU A 302 -25.22 17.17 -21.53
N GLU A 303 -24.46 16.87 -20.47
CA GLU A 303 -23.02 17.18 -20.40
C GLU A 303 -22.19 16.30 -21.36
N SER A 304 -22.81 15.26 -21.93
CA SER A 304 -22.24 14.40 -22.97
C SER A 304 -23.17 14.28 -24.18
N LEU A 305 -22.56 14.56 -25.34
CA LEU A 305 -22.93 14.15 -26.70
C LEU A 305 -23.18 12.64 -26.88
N ASP A 306 -23.88 11.93 -26.00
CA ASP A 306 -23.85 10.45 -26.02
C ASP A 306 -24.87 9.84 -26.99
N ASP A 307 -26.00 10.50 -27.26
CA ASP A 307 -27.06 10.04 -28.19
C ASP A 307 -26.97 10.71 -29.58
N VAL A 308 -25.81 10.66 -30.24
CA VAL A 308 -25.63 11.29 -31.56
C VAL A 308 -25.77 10.24 -32.66
N GLU A 309 -26.74 10.41 -33.54
CA GLU A 309 -27.04 9.47 -34.63
C GLU A 309 -26.87 10.13 -36.01
N PRO A 310 -26.55 9.36 -37.07
CA PRO A 310 -26.62 9.84 -38.43
C PRO A 310 -28.06 10.21 -38.80
N LEU A 311 -28.28 11.48 -39.15
CA LEU A 311 -29.59 12.05 -39.45
C LEU A 311 -29.62 12.58 -40.86
N ASN A 312 -30.68 12.25 -41.60
CA ASN A 312 -30.98 12.91 -42.85
C ASN A 312 -31.53 14.31 -42.57
N MET A 313 -30.82 15.34 -43.04
CA MET A 313 -31.22 16.73 -42.83
C MET A 313 -32.49 17.11 -43.59
N ALA A 314 -32.76 16.51 -44.74
CA ALA A 314 -33.96 16.76 -45.52
C ALA A 314 -35.21 16.32 -44.75
N ASP A 315 -35.19 15.11 -44.19
CA ASP A 315 -36.32 14.56 -43.44
C ASP A 315 -36.61 15.38 -42.17
N LEU A 316 -35.56 15.78 -41.45
CA LEU A 316 -35.68 16.63 -40.26
C LEU A 316 -36.26 18.01 -40.59
N LEU A 317 -35.72 18.69 -41.62
CA LEU A 317 -36.22 20.00 -42.02
C LEU A 317 -37.67 19.91 -42.50
N GLN A 318 -38.02 18.86 -43.24
CA GLN A 318 -39.37 18.63 -43.71
C GLN A 318 -40.35 18.43 -42.56
N SER A 319 -40.01 17.61 -41.56
CA SER A 319 -40.89 17.40 -40.40
C SER A 319 -41.14 18.71 -39.63
N VAL A 320 -40.10 19.48 -39.37
CA VAL A 320 -40.21 20.73 -38.60
C VAL A 320 -40.99 21.81 -39.36
N VAL A 321 -40.84 21.89 -40.69
CA VAL A 321 -41.62 22.81 -41.53
C VAL A 321 -43.10 22.41 -41.56
N MET A 322 -43.40 21.11 -41.64
CA MET A 322 -44.78 20.60 -41.59
C MET A 322 -45.47 20.95 -40.27
N ASP A 323 -44.78 20.78 -39.14
CA ASP A 323 -45.29 21.15 -37.82
C ASP A 323 -45.51 22.67 -37.67
N SER A 324 -44.73 23.48 -38.40
CA SER A 324 -44.79 24.95 -38.34
C SER A 324 -45.74 25.56 -39.38
N TYR A 325 -46.27 24.76 -40.32
CA TYR A 325 -47.08 25.24 -41.43
C TYR A 325 -48.40 25.86 -40.99
N HIS A 326 -49.14 25.18 -40.10
CA HIS A 326 -50.44 25.65 -39.65
C HIS A 326 -50.35 26.95 -38.82
N PRO A 327 -49.41 27.11 -37.87
CA PRO A 327 -49.18 28.39 -37.20
C PRO A 327 -48.79 29.53 -38.15
N ALA A 328 -47.93 29.26 -39.15
CA ALA A 328 -47.50 30.26 -40.12
C ALA A 328 -48.64 30.73 -41.03
N GLN A 329 -49.48 29.80 -41.48
CA GLN A 329 -50.66 30.12 -42.28
C GLN A 329 -51.65 31.01 -41.51
N GLN A 330 -51.86 30.75 -40.22
CA GLN A 330 -52.67 31.61 -39.34
C GLN A 330 -52.07 33.01 -39.17
N ALA A 331 -50.74 33.13 -39.19
CA ALA A 331 -50.05 34.41 -39.18
C ALA A 331 -50.10 35.15 -40.53
N GLY A 332 -50.49 34.47 -41.62
CA GLY A 332 -50.49 34.98 -42.98
C GLY A 332 -49.11 34.98 -43.63
N ILE A 333 -48.30 33.96 -43.33
CA ILE A 333 -46.93 33.80 -43.80
C ILE A 333 -46.79 32.46 -44.51
N GLU A 334 -46.21 32.48 -45.71
CA GLU A 334 -45.91 31.28 -46.48
C GLU A 334 -44.49 30.77 -46.15
N ILE A 335 -44.39 29.53 -45.68
CA ILE A 335 -43.09 28.86 -45.48
C ILE A 335 -42.78 28.02 -46.72
N ARG A 336 -41.67 28.31 -47.40
CA ARG A 336 -41.15 27.52 -48.52
C ARG A 336 -39.85 26.82 -48.14
N LEU A 337 -39.85 25.49 -48.21
CA LEU A 337 -38.65 24.67 -48.00
C LEU A 337 -38.02 24.34 -49.36
N ASN A 338 -36.79 24.82 -49.59
CA ASN A 338 -36.00 24.49 -50.78
C ASN A 338 -34.78 23.65 -50.38
N ILE A 339 -34.76 22.37 -50.77
CA ILE A 339 -33.66 21.45 -50.48
C ILE A 339 -32.87 21.23 -51.77
N LEU A 340 -31.61 21.69 -51.79
CA LEU A 340 -30.72 21.56 -52.94
C LEU A 340 -30.09 20.17 -53.05
N ASP A 341 -29.80 19.54 -51.91
CA ASP A 341 -29.25 18.19 -51.82
C ASP A 341 -29.98 17.40 -50.71
N PRO A 342 -30.79 16.40 -51.06
CA PRO A 342 -31.58 15.61 -50.11
C PRO A 342 -30.77 14.49 -49.43
N GLN A 343 -29.52 14.23 -49.83
CA GLN A 343 -28.70 13.16 -49.26
C GLN A 343 -27.75 13.63 -48.15
N VAL A 344 -27.84 14.90 -47.74
CA VAL A 344 -27.01 15.45 -46.68
C VAL A 344 -27.32 14.78 -45.36
N THR A 345 -26.40 13.92 -44.92
CA THR A 345 -26.44 13.27 -43.62
C THR A 345 -25.47 13.96 -42.66
N ARG A 346 -25.93 14.23 -41.43
CA ARG A 346 -25.13 14.81 -40.35
C ARG A 346 -25.32 14.02 -39.07
N THR A 347 -24.25 13.90 -38.30
CA THR A 347 -24.28 13.26 -36.98
C THR A 347 -24.74 14.30 -35.98
N GLY A 348 -25.92 14.10 -35.39
CA GLY A 348 -26.53 15.04 -34.45
C GLY A 348 -27.52 14.36 -33.50
N GLN A 349 -28.08 15.13 -32.56
CA GLN A 349 -29.26 14.73 -31.81
C GLN A 349 -30.50 15.28 -32.53
N GLN A 350 -31.38 14.38 -32.98
CA GLN A 350 -32.58 14.77 -33.74
C GLN A 350 -33.41 15.81 -32.99
N LEU A 351 -33.65 15.56 -31.70
CA LEU A 351 -34.47 16.43 -30.86
C LEU A 351 -33.92 17.87 -30.81
N LEU A 352 -32.61 18.03 -30.62
CA LEU A 352 -31.98 19.35 -30.46
C LEU A 352 -31.93 20.12 -31.77
N LEU A 353 -31.63 19.45 -32.88
CA LEU A 353 -31.64 20.04 -34.20
C LEU A 353 -33.05 20.46 -34.61
N SER A 354 -34.06 19.63 -34.34
CA SER A 354 -35.46 19.98 -34.58
C SER A 354 -35.90 21.19 -33.76
N LEU A 355 -35.51 21.25 -32.48
CA LEU A 355 -35.77 22.40 -31.60
C LEU A 355 -35.11 23.69 -32.10
N LEU A 356 -33.85 23.61 -32.57
CA LEU A 356 -33.13 24.75 -33.13
C LEU A 356 -33.85 25.29 -34.38
N VAL A 357 -34.18 24.42 -35.33
CA VAL A 357 -34.88 24.82 -36.56
C VAL A 357 -36.26 25.40 -36.23
N ARG A 358 -37.00 24.78 -35.30
CA ARG A 358 -38.30 25.27 -34.87
C ARG A 358 -38.22 26.66 -34.24
N ASN A 359 -37.21 26.93 -33.42
CA ASN A 359 -37.01 28.24 -32.81
C ASN A 359 -36.69 29.32 -33.87
N LEU A 360 -35.88 28.99 -34.87
CA LEU A 360 -35.60 29.88 -36.00
C LEU A 360 -36.86 30.17 -36.83
N LEU A 361 -37.68 29.15 -37.11
CA LEU A 361 -38.94 29.31 -37.83
C LEU A 361 -39.97 30.13 -37.03
N ASP A 362 -40.12 29.88 -35.73
CA ASP A 362 -41.04 30.65 -34.87
C ASP A 362 -40.63 32.13 -34.84
N ASN A 363 -39.33 32.42 -34.76
CA ASN A 363 -38.82 33.79 -34.90
C ASN A 363 -39.11 34.37 -36.29
N ALA A 364 -38.86 33.63 -37.37
CA ALA A 364 -39.11 34.10 -38.73
C ALA A 364 -40.60 34.43 -38.95
N VAL A 365 -41.50 33.56 -38.49
CA VAL A 365 -42.96 33.77 -38.56
C VAL A 365 -43.37 34.99 -37.74
N ARG A 366 -42.73 35.24 -36.59
CA ARG A 366 -43.10 36.37 -35.73
C ARG A 366 -42.68 37.74 -36.29
N TYR A 367 -41.52 37.81 -36.95
CA TYR A 367 -40.93 39.08 -37.38
C TYR A 367 -41.06 39.36 -38.87
N SER A 368 -41.54 38.40 -39.67
CA SER A 368 -41.80 38.65 -41.09
C SER A 368 -43.10 39.44 -41.28
N PRO A 369 -43.14 40.41 -42.20
CA PRO A 369 -44.39 41.07 -42.58
C PRO A 369 -45.35 40.06 -43.22
N ARG A 370 -46.66 40.33 -43.12
CA ARG A 370 -47.68 39.55 -43.81
C ARG A 370 -47.52 39.69 -45.33
N GLY A 371 -47.60 38.58 -46.05
CA GLY A 371 -47.44 38.55 -47.51
C GLY A 371 -46.71 37.30 -47.97
#